data_AF-A0A495M2Y4-F1
#
_entry.id   AF-A0A495M2Y4-F1
#
_cell.length_a   1.000
_cell.length_b   1.000
_cell.length_c   1.000
_cell.angle_alpha   90.00
_cell.angle_beta   90.00
_cell.angle_gamma   90.00
#
_symmetry.space_group_name_H-M   'P 1'
#
loop_
_entity.id
_entity.type
_entity.pdbx_description
1 polymer ?
#
loop_
_entity_poly.entity_id
_entity_poly.type
_entity_poly.pdbx_seq_one_letter_code
_entity_poly.pdbx_strand_id
1 'polypeptide(L)'
;MKRLLFFLAVVCCPFWMCGQKEGSKKFKDVLDLDAIKSDQEFYSQAIIQFQILQKILPKYSIIKHLPPKELTNLPLKRTTARDKPAFDIDNGAATVILFPNSDDSDDTNYETNPELNLLGVDRCEYKLPLSLSDLDGGFQFNHYMFKSSNEAAINAFGILKNGYESESIYIVIDYIQYKDNFCTGLPKIRYGVGIRSEIRISNWSNKTDIKESSLASLAANAEINSLKVNITVKTIGITGLGSKLNIPNNTSFNVDTYADYQKIIDFIRTFDEKKKDSKENKKLLSGKEAIYPASVDSTIVFKPQLIPVMDEYRTSITQSFKPYYAALEDLEKRLKKLRRAKGRYQKYIKGDTKIDTAMVTIYEEKINSVIKEMEIIRDRKENLLNANIYNGDLERYVKLLMILNRTSDKKIKEVVADTTQANKLINIKSNDVNSTFGLSDKRIEANYFKNEGYNFLIAKDINKAIDAFQKAEDTNNGHDNVYEILLYLKPIQKKGGTLDWKAIYNKMHVSFGWRMPREIKDKFKELEGVN
;
A
#
# COMPACT_ATOMS: atom_id res chain seq x y z
N MET A 1 26.26 -12.36 -61.37
CA MET A 1 25.27 -11.40 -60.82
C MET A 1 24.06 -12.04 -60.14
N LYS A 2 23.40 -13.08 -60.69
CA LYS A 2 22.19 -13.69 -60.07
C LYS A 2 22.38 -14.32 -58.67
N ARG A 3 23.59 -14.78 -58.31
CA ARG A 3 23.89 -15.33 -56.97
C ARG A 3 24.15 -14.27 -55.89
N LEU A 4 24.51 -13.04 -56.28
CA LEU A 4 24.74 -11.94 -55.33
C LEU A 4 23.42 -11.32 -54.85
N LEU A 5 22.42 -11.26 -55.73
CA LEU A 5 21.07 -10.78 -55.42
C LEU A 5 20.31 -11.72 -54.47
N PHE A 6 20.55 -13.03 -54.53
CA PHE A 6 19.91 -13.99 -53.63
C PHE A 6 20.46 -13.91 -52.20
N PHE A 7 21.75 -13.60 -52.04
CA PHE A 7 22.36 -13.41 -50.72
C PHE A 7 21.93 -12.09 -50.06
N LEU A 8 21.73 -11.01 -50.83
CA LEU A 8 21.19 -9.75 -50.29
C LEU A 8 19.72 -9.86 -49.87
N ALA A 9 18.91 -10.65 -50.58
CA ALA A 9 17.50 -10.88 -50.22
C ALA A 9 17.34 -11.71 -48.93
N VAL A 10 18.27 -12.62 -48.62
CA VAL A 10 18.20 -13.46 -47.41
C VAL A 10 18.76 -12.75 -46.17
N VAL A 11 19.68 -11.79 -46.34
CA VAL A 11 20.27 -11.06 -45.21
C VAL A 11 19.46 -9.81 -44.82
N CYS A 12 18.69 -9.21 -45.74
CA CYS A 12 17.88 -8.02 -45.44
C CYS A 12 16.44 -8.30 -44.94
N CYS A 13 15.99 -9.56 -44.88
CA CYS A 13 14.58 -9.89 -44.60
C CYS A 13 14.15 -10.30 -43.17
N PRO A 14 14.92 -10.18 -42.06
CA PRO A 14 14.36 -10.48 -40.73
C PRO A 14 13.87 -9.25 -39.93
N PHE A 15 13.94 -8.01 -40.43
CA PHE A 15 13.66 -6.82 -39.60
C PHE A 15 12.27 -6.19 -39.74
N TRP A 16 11.40 -6.66 -40.64
CA TRP A 16 10.10 -6.01 -40.93
C TRP A 16 8.85 -6.82 -40.57
N MET A 17 8.98 -7.92 -39.84
CA MET A 17 7.86 -8.59 -39.16
C MET A 17 7.93 -8.40 -37.64
N CYS A 18 8.01 -7.14 -37.19
CA CYS A 18 7.47 -6.79 -35.87
C CYS A 18 6.02 -6.38 -36.09
N GLY A 19 5.12 -7.37 -36.05
CA GLY A 19 3.70 -7.11 -35.95
C GLY A 19 3.46 -6.26 -34.71
N GLN A 20 3.08 -4.99 -34.92
CA GLN A 20 2.37 -4.23 -33.90
C GLN A 20 1.07 -4.98 -33.64
N LYS A 21 1.09 -5.85 -32.61
CA LYS A 21 -0.13 -6.17 -31.88
C LYS A 21 -0.60 -4.85 -31.30
N GLU A 22 -1.54 -4.19 -31.99
CA GLU A 22 -2.44 -3.24 -31.36
C GLU A 22 -3.11 -3.99 -30.21
N GLY A 23 -2.49 -3.89 -29.04
CA GLY A 23 -3.11 -4.26 -27.80
C GLY A 23 -4.25 -3.30 -27.60
N SER A 24 -5.43 -3.65 -28.13
CA SER A 24 -6.68 -3.13 -27.61
C SER A 24 -6.57 -3.31 -26.09
N LYS A 25 -6.41 -2.22 -25.36
CA LYS A 25 -6.50 -2.20 -23.91
C LYS A 25 -7.94 -2.59 -23.60
N LYS A 26 -8.25 -3.88 -23.61
CA LYS A 26 -9.45 -4.41 -22.96
C LYS A 26 -9.37 -3.83 -21.55
N PHE A 27 -10.33 -2.96 -21.21
CA PHE A 27 -10.49 -2.51 -19.84
C PHE A 27 -10.46 -3.77 -19.00
N LYS A 28 -9.44 -3.91 -18.15
CA LYS A 28 -9.36 -5.06 -17.24
C LYS A 28 -10.67 -5.08 -16.47
N ASP A 29 -11.33 -6.21 -16.53
CA ASP A 29 -12.64 -6.44 -15.96
C ASP A 29 -12.65 -6.02 -14.49
N VAL A 30 -13.73 -5.38 -14.05
CA VAL A 30 -13.87 -4.80 -12.69
C VAL A 30 -13.74 -5.88 -11.61
N LEU A 31 -13.92 -7.15 -11.96
CA LEU A 31 -13.80 -8.31 -11.07
C LEU A 31 -12.51 -9.13 -11.28
N ASP A 32 -11.69 -8.81 -12.29
CA ASP A 32 -10.44 -9.53 -12.62
C ASP A 32 -9.23 -9.07 -11.76
N LEU A 33 -9.38 -7.96 -11.05
CA LEU A 33 -8.45 -7.59 -9.98
C LEU A 33 -8.73 -8.52 -8.80
N ASP A 34 -7.87 -9.52 -8.66
CA ASP A 34 -7.79 -10.60 -7.67
C ASP A 34 -7.68 -10.04 -6.22
N ALA A 35 -8.58 -9.14 -5.82
CA ALA A 35 -8.67 -8.45 -4.53
C ALA A 35 -9.15 -9.40 -3.42
N ILE A 36 -9.70 -10.56 -3.78
CA ILE A 36 -9.93 -11.67 -2.84
C ILE A 36 -8.62 -12.12 -2.18
N LYS A 37 -7.47 -11.89 -2.83
CA LYS A 37 -6.12 -12.13 -2.27
C LYS A 37 -5.41 -10.86 -1.78
N SER A 38 -6.03 -9.68 -1.87
CA SER A 38 -5.44 -8.48 -1.28
C SER A 38 -5.49 -8.60 0.25
N ASP A 39 -4.31 -8.50 0.86
CA ASP A 39 -3.97 -8.98 2.20
C ASP A 39 -4.94 -8.52 3.29
N GLN A 40 -5.34 -9.46 4.17
CA GLN A 40 -5.96 -9.11 5.45
C GLN A 40 -5.08 -8.14 6.25
N GLU A 41 -3.76 -8.26 6.12
CA GLU A 41 -2.78 -7.34 6.72
C GLU A 41 -2.93 -5.91 6.20
N PHE A 42 -3.19 -5.75 4.91
CA PHE A 42 -3.38 -4.43 4.31
C PHE A 42 -4.59 -3.73 4.93
N TYR A 43 -5.75 -4.37 4.94
CA TYR A 43 -6.95 -3.75 5.51
C TYR A 43 -6.78 -3.48 7.01
N SER A 44 -6.05 -4.34 7.72
CA SER A 44 -5.69 -4.12 9.11
C SER A 44 -4.84 -2.87 9.29
N GLN A 45 -3.83 -2.65 8.43
CA GLN A 45 -3.02 -1.44 8.43
C GLN A 45 -3.86 -0.19 8.16
N ALA A 46 -4.74 -0.22 7.15
CA ALA A 46 -5.60 0.92 6.82
C ALA A 46 -6.57 1.26 7.97
N ILE A 47 -7.11 0.26 8.67
CA ILE A 47 -7.92 0.46 9.88
C ILE A 47 -7.09 1.12 10.97
N ILE A 48 -5.90 0.61 11.25
CA ILE A 48 -5.02 1.15 12.30
C ILE A 48 -4.67 2.60 11.98
N GLN A 49 -4.30 2.89 10.74
CA GLN A 49 -4.04 4.26 10.28
C GLN A 49 -5.25 5.17 10.48
N PHE A 50 -6.44 4.73 10.08
CA PHE A 50 -7.66 5.50 10.26
C PHE A 50 -7.99 5.73 11.75
N GLN A 51 -7.81 4.71 12.60
CA GLN A 51 -7.98 4.82 14.05
C GLN A 51 -6.99 5.81 14.67
N ILE A 52 -5.72 5.81 14.23
CA ILE A 52 -4.73 6.80 14.65
C ILE A 52 -5.23 8.21 14.33
N LEU A 53 -5.69 8.45 13.09
CA LEU A 53 -6.23 9.76 12.70
C LEU A 53 -7.46 10.15 13.52
N GLN A 54 -8.38 9.22 13.79
CA GLN A 54 -9.54 9.45 14.67
C GLN A 54 -9.15 9.81 16.11
N LYS A 55 -7.97 9.40 16.58
CA LYS A 55 -7.45 9.77 17.91
C LYS A 55 -6.68 11.09 17.87
N ILE A 56 -5.87 11.30 16.83
CA ILE A 56 -5.02 12.49 16.69
C ILE A 56 -5.87 13.73 16.48
N LEU A 57 -6.75 13.74 15.48
CA LEU A 57 -7.47 14.95 15.08
C LEU A 57 -8.26 15.57 16.26
N PRO A 58 -9.03 14.84 17.07
CA PRO A 58 -9.80 15.47 18.16
C PRO A 58 -8.96 15.99 19.32
N LYS A 59 -7.80 15.36 19.58
CA LYS A 59 -7.01 15.60 20.80
C LYS A 59 -5.81 16.52 20.58
N TYR A 60 -5.18 16.43 19.42
CA TYR A 60 -3.90 17.06 19.10
C TYR A 60 -4.01 18.06 17.95
N SER A 61 -5.23 18.48 17.59
CA SER A 61 -5.43 19.51 16.59
C SER A 61 -6.06 20.77 17.16
N ILE A 62 -5.67 21.89 16.57
CA ILE A 62 -6.29 23.20 16.70
C ILE A 62 -6.75 23.61 15.30
N ILE A 63 -7.95 24.19 15.19
CA ILE A 63 -8.35 24.87 13.96
C ILE A 63 -8.26 26.38 14.15
N LYS A 64 -7.48 27.04 13.29
CA LYS A 64 -7.56 28.49 13.08
C LYS A 64 -8.66 28.78 12.04
N HIS A 65 -9.42 29.86 12.25
CA HIS A 65 -10.54 30.26 11.39
C HIS A 65 -11.62 29.17 11.28
N LEU A 66 -12.22 28.79 12.43
CA LEU A 66 -13.26 27.77 12.47
C LEU A 66 -14.52 28.25 11.72
N PRO A 67 -15.00 27.52 10.70
CA PRO A 67 -16.28 27.83 10.10
C PRO A 67 -17.41 27.61 11.11
N PRO A 68 -18.61 28.18 10.87
CA PRO A 68 -19.81 27.88 11.63
C PRO A 68 -19.97 26.37 11.90
N LYS A 69 -20.39 26.00 13.11
CA LYS A 69 -20.53 24.60 13.59
C LYS A 69 -21.29 23.69 12.62
N GLU A 70 -22.15 24.27 11.80
CA GLU A 70 -22.97 23.58 10.82
C GLU A 70 -22.16 23.01 9.64
N LEU A 71 -20.92 23.45 9.41
CA LEU A 71 -20.11 23.06 8.25
C LEU A 71 -19.12 21.92 8.51
N THR A 72 -18.88 21.52 9.77
CA THR A 72 -17.89 20.48 10.11
C THR A 72 -18.46 19.43 11.06
N ASN A 73 -18.38 18.15 10.68
CA ASN A 73 -18.76 17.02 11.53
C ASN A 73 -17.59 16.54 12.44
N LEU A 74 -16.45 17.22 12.44
CA LEU A 74 -15.28 16.80 13.20
C LEU A 74 -15.42 17.20 14.68
N PRO A 75 -15.21 16.28 15.64
CA PRO A 75 -15.22 16.59 17.07
C PRO A 75 -13.91 17.30 17.43
N LEU A 76 -13.85 18.63 17.27
CA LEU A 76 -12.63 19.42 17.43
C LEU A 76 -12.75 20.43 18.58
N LYS A 77 -11.67 20.58 19.35
CA LYS A 77 -11.60 21.57 20.44
C LYS A 77 -11.50 22.98 19.84
N ARG A 78 -12.36 23.88 20.31
CA ARG A 78 -12.27 25.31 19.99
C ARG A 78 -11.20 25.96 20.85
N THR A 79 -10.36 26.79 20.26
CA THR A 79 -9.53 27.74 21.02
C THR A 79 -10.46 28.76 21.69
N THR A 80 -10.35 28.89 23.00
CA THR A 80 -11.18 29.77 23.84
C THR A 80 -10.67 31.20 23.85
N ALA A 81 -10.34 31.77 22.69
CA ALA A 81 -10.03 33.19 22.60
C ALA A 81 -11.30 33.97 23.00
N ARG A 82 -11.21 34.74 24.10
CA ARG A 82 -12.33 35.51 24.68
C ARG A 82 -12.78 36.68 23.84
N ASP A 83 -11.98 37.08 22.86
CA ASP A 83 -12.38 38.02 21.84
C ASP A 83 -12.93 37.20 20.66
N LYS A 84 -14.21 37.38 20.34
CA LYS A 84 -14.79 36.83 19.11
C LYS A 84 -14.42 37.79 17.97
N PRO A 85 -13.34 37.58 17.20
CA PRO A 85 -13.33 38.16 15.87
C PRO A 85 -14.53 37.55 15.14
N ALA A 86 -15.34 38.41 14.52
CA ALA A 86 -16.28 37.95 13.51
C ALA A 86 -15.48 37.05 12.54
N PHE A 87 -16.03 35.90 12.20
CA PHE A 87 -15.45 35.04 11.17
C PHE A 87 -15.47 35.86 9.88
N ASP A 88 -14.34 36.50 9.56
CA ASP A 88 -14.17 37.24 8.34
C ASP A 88 -13.94 36.23 7.22
N ILE A 89 -15.02 35.91 6.51
CA ILE A 89 -15.03 35.00 5.36
C ILE A 89 -14.00 35.47 4.30
N ASP A 90 -13.69 36.77 4.30
CA ASP A 90 -12.82 37.38 3.28
C ASP A 90 -11.32 37.05 3.48
N ASN A 91 -10.87 36.53 4.64
CA ASN A 91 -9.43 36.53 4.96
C ASN A 91 -8.80 35.21 5.50
N GLY A 92 -9.50 34.06 5.54
CA GLY A 92 -8.82 32.82 5.95
C GLY A 92 -9.53 31.51 5.62
N ALA A 93 -8.82 30.60 4.93
CA ALA A 93 -9.22 29.19 4.84
C ALA A 93 -9.12 28.54 6.23
N ALA A 94 -10.07 27.67 6.58
CA ALA A 94 -10.00 26.91 7.83
C ALA A 94 -8.74 26.04 7.83
N THR A 95 -7.84 26.26 8.79
CA THR A 95 -6.53 25.61 8.82
C THR A 95 -6.42 24.74 10.07
N VAL A 96 -6.11 23.45 9.87
CA VAL A 96 -5.84 22.49 10.94
C VAL A 96 -4.35 22.53 11.25
N ILE A 97 -4.01 22.72 12.52
CA ILE A 97 -2.65 22.60 13.06
C ILE A 97 -2.62 21.38 13.97
N LEU A 98 -1.84 20.37 13.61
CA LEU A 98 -1.55 19.19 14.42
C LEU A 98 -0.25 19.38 15.20
N PHE A 99 -0.28 18.99 16.47
CA PHE A 99 0.84 19.14 17.40
C PHE A 99 1.33 20.60 17.44
N PRO A 100 0.44 21.55 17.82
CA PRO A 100 0.78 22.96 17.92
C PRO A 100 1.92 23.18 18.93
N ASN A 101 2.74 24.21 18.71
CA ASN A 101 3.74 24.63 19.68
C ASN A 101 3.07 25.30 20.90
N SER A 102 3.79 25.42 22.02
CA SER A 102 3.30 26.16 23.20
C SER A 102 2.80 27.57 22.86
N ASP A 103 3.45 28.23 21.91
CA ASP A 103 3.14 29.61 21.52
C ASP A 103 1.86 29.71 20.65
N ASP A 104 1.40 28.59 20.09
CA ASP A 104 0.19 28.54 19.25
C ASP A 104 -1.10 28.37 20.08
N SER A 105 -0.99 28.11 21.39
CA SER A 105 -2.15 27.88 22.25
C SER A 105 -1.97 28.41 23.67
N ASP A 106 -2.94 29.18 24.16
CA ASP A 106 -3.04 29.59 25.58
C ASP A 106 -3.22 28.38 26.55
N ASP A 107 -3.42 27.17 26.02
CA ASP A 107 -3.57 25.94 26.78
C ASP A 107 -2.20 25.27 26.92
N THR A 108 -1.53 25.48 28.06
CA THR A 108 -0.16 25.02 28.39
C THR A 108 0.03 23.50 28.43
N ASN A 109 -0.97 22.71 28.06
CA ASN A 109 -0.95 21.25 28.12
C ASN A 109 -0.45 20.55 26.84
N TYR A 110 -0.03 21.28 25.80
CA TYR A 110 0.56 20.71 24.59
C TYR A 110 2.09 20.64 24.68
N GLU A 111 2.64 20.00 25.71
CA GLU A 111 4.02 19.52 25.59
C GLU A 111 4.03 18.39 24.56
N THR A 112 4.72 18.61 23.44
CA THR A 112 4.97 17.57 22.43
C THR A 112 5.61 16.39 23.14
N ASN A 113 4.90 15.26 23.17
CA ASN A 113 5.41 14.04 23.78
C ASN A 113 6.72 13.68 23.07
N PRO A 114 7.89 13.66 23.75
CA PRO A 114 9.18 13.38 23.12
C PRO A 114 9.21 12.02 22.41
N GLU A 115 8.36 11.07 22.82
CA GLU A 115 8.20 9.78 22.14
C GLU A 115 7.63 9.91 20.72
N LEU A 116 6.75 10.90 20.46
CA LEU A 116 6.23 11.17 19.12
C LEU A 116 7.31 11.71 18.20
N ASN A 117 8.18 12.59 18.72
CA ASN A 117 9.32 13.12 17.97
C ASN A 117 10.34 12.01 17.64
N LEU A 118 10.56 11.05 18.54
CA LEU A 118 11.37 9.86 18.27
C LEU A 118 10.79 8.97 17.16
N LEU A 119 9.47 8.97 17.00
CA LEU A 119 8.80 8.33 15.87
C LEU A 119 8.74 9.24 14.63
N GLY A 120 9.39 10.40 14.62
CA GLY A 120 9.44 11.35 13.51
C GLY A 120 8.09 11.99 13.19
N VAL A 121 7.24 12.21 14.20
CA VAL A 121 6.00 12.98 14.07
C VAL A 121 6.32 14.45 14.33
N ASP A 122 6.07 15.30 13.33
CA ASP A 122 6.33 16.74 13.42
C ASP A 122 5.02 17.56 13.47
N ARG A 123 5.12 18.83 13.86
CA ARG A 123 4.05 19.83 13.69
C ARG A 123 3.60 19.84 12.23
N CYS A 124 2.30 19.74 12.01
CA CYS A 124 1.72 19.73 10.67
C CYS A 124 0.62 20.77 10.55
N GLU A 125 0.57 21.47 9.43
CA GLU A 125 -0.43 22.49 9.17
C GLU A 125 -1.01 22.29 7.76
N TYR A 126 -2.34 22.22 7.64
CA TYR A 126 -3.01 22.04 6.35
C TYR A 126 -4.39 22.70 6.32
N LYS A 127 -4.83 23.07 5.10
CA LYS A 127 -6.16 23.65 4.87
C LYS A 127 -7.23 22.56 4.88
N LEU A 128 -8.22 22.70 5.73
CA LEU A 128 -9.39 21.82 5.78
C LEU A 128 -10.24 22.08 4.52
N PRO A 129 -10.54 21.06 3.71
CA PRO A 129 -11.43 21.23 2.57
C PRO A 129 -12.86 21.46 3.05
N LEU A 130 -13.49 22.54 2.57
CA LEU A 130 -14.86 22.93 2.93
C LEU A 130 -15.83 22.84 1.76
N SER A 131 -15.31 22.81 0.53
CA SER A 131 -16.07 22.76 -0.73
C SER A 131 -15.59 21.61 -1.63
N LEU A 132 -16.32 21.31 -2.71
CA LEU A 132 -15.88 20.33 -3.71
C LEU A 132 -14.63 20.82 -4.45
N SER A 133 -14.51 22.13 -4.66
CA SER A 133 -13.37 22.76 -5.32
C SER A 133 -12.05 22.60 -4.55
N ASP A 134 -12.12 22.38 -3.23
CA ASP A 134 -10.94 22.13 -2.39
C ASP A 134 -10.39 20.70 -2.56
N LEU A 135 -11.17 19.78 -3.15
CA LEU A 135 -10.84 18.38 -3.37
C LEU A 135 -10.12 18.17 -4.70
N ASP A 136 -8.83 18.51 -4.71
CA ASP A 136 -7.94 18.54 -5.87
C ASP A 136 -7.33 17.19 -6.28
N GLY A 137 -7.59 16.10 -5.54
CA GLY A 137 -7.14 14.74 -5.86
C GLY A 137 -7.82 14.11 -7.07
N GLY A 138 -8.84 14.77 -7.64
CA GLY A 138 -9.63 14.29 -8.76
C GLY A 138 -10.62 13.18 -8.38
N PHE A 139 -11.40 12.73 -9.37
CA PHE A 139 -12.35 11.65 -9.19
C PHE A 139 -11.66 10.29 -9.28
N GLN A 140 -11.87 9.46 -8.27
CA GLN A 140 -11.48 8.06 -8.26
C GLN A 140 -12.69 7.15 -8.35
N PHE A 141 -12.52 6.08 -9.13
CA PHE A 141 -13.45 4.95 -9.19
C PHE A 141 -12.73 3.70 -8.72
N ASN A 142 -13.18 3.18 -7.59
CA ASN A 142 -12.44 2.23 -6.79
C ASN A 142 -13.35 1.03 -6.47
N HIS A 143 -12.99 -0.16 -6.93
CA HIS A 143 -13.68 -1.40 -6.54
C HIS A 143 -12.82 -2.23 -5.58
N TYR A 144 -13.47 -2.94 -4.66
CA TYR A 144 -12.86 -3.84 -3.69
C TYR A 144 -13.75 -5.09 -3.60
N MET A 145 -13.14 -6.26 -3.46
CA MET A 145 -13.88 -7.52 -3.30
C MET A 145 -13.26 -8.34 -2.18
N PHE A 146 -14.09 -8.78 -1.22
CA PHE A 146 -13.65 -9.60 -0.10
C PHE A 146 -14.73 -10.58 0.35
N LYS A 147 -14.30 -11.68 0.98
CA LYS A 147 -15.20 -12.68 1.56
C LYS A 147 -15.70 -12.23 2.94
N SER A 148 -16.82 -12.78 3.39
CA SER A 148 -17.36 -12.54 4.74
C SER A 148 -16.38 -12.89 5.87
N SER A 149 -15.38 -13.74 5.60
CA SER A 149 -14.31 -14.07 6.53
C SER A 149 -13.27 -12.95 6.72
N ASN A 150 -13.20 -11.94 5.85
CA ASN A 150 -12.27 -10.81 5.98
C ASN A 150 -12.91 -9.70 6.83
N GLU A 151 -13.01 -9.94 8.13
CA GLU A 151 -13.64 -9.01 9.06
C GLU A 151 -12.94 -7.64 9.11
N ALA A 152 -11.61 -7.61 8.92
CA ALA A 152 -10.85 -6.37 8.88
C ALA A 152 -11.34 -5.48 7.73
N ALA A 153 -11.38 -5.99 6.50
CA ALA A 153 -11.88 -5.23 5.35
C ALA A 153 -13.31 -4.72 5.58
N ILE A 154 -14.19 -5.61 6.01
CA ILE A 154 -15.59 -5.31 6.35
C ILE A 154 -15.69 -4.12 7.32
N ASN A 155 -14.96 -4.19 8.43
CA ASN A 155 -14.97 -3.13 9.45
C ASN A 155 -14.38 -1.83 8.90
N ALA A 156 -13.31 -1.91 8.11
CA ALA A 156 -12.65 -0.75 7.50
C ALA A 156 -13.59 0.04 6.57
N PHE A 157 -14.50 -0.66 5.87
CA PHE A 157 -15.50 -0.05 5.01
C PHE A 157 -16.75 0.44 5.76
N GLY A 158 -16.84 0.25 7.08
CA GLY A 158 -18.00 0.62 7.89
C GLY A 158 -19.22 -0.23 7.58
N ILE A 159 -19.01 -1.50 7.22
CA ILE A 159 -20.06 -2.49 7.02
C ILE A 159 -20.41 -3.09 8.39
N LEU A 160 -21.68 -3.02 8.79
CA LEU A 160 -22.13 -3.44 10.11
C LEU A 160 -22.28 -4.97 10.18
N LYS A 161 -21.82 -5.58 11.29
CA LYS A 161 -21.80 -7.04 11.49
C LYS A 161 -23.13 -7.76 11.59
N ASN A 162 -24.24 -7.02 11.55
CA ASN A 162 -25.55 -7.59 11.83
C ASN A 162 -26.04 -8.42 10.63
N GLY A 163 -25.78 -9.74 10.66
CA GLY A 163 -26.31 -10.70 9.69
C GLY A 163 -25.33 -11.17 8.63
N TYR A 164 -24.06 -11.43 9.00
CA TYR A 164 -23.14 -12.12 8.10
C TYR A 164 -23.55 -13.58 7.93
N GLU A 165 -24.20 -13.88 6.80
CA GLU A 165 -24.29 -15.24 6.31
C GLU A 165 -22.85 -15.71 6.01
N SER A 166 -22.43 -16.82 6.66
CA SER A 166 -21.19 -17.50 6.30
C SER A 166 -21.21 -17.77 4.79
N GLU A 167 -20.09 -17.54 4.10
CA GLU A 167 -19.97 -17.70 2.63
C GLU A 167 -20.55 -16.57 1.77
N SER A 168 -20.64 -15.34 2.28
CA SER A 168 -20.96 -14.17 1.45
C SER A 168 -19.72 -13.56 0.80
N ILE A 169 -19.89 -12.97 -0.39
CA ILE A 169 -18.93 -12.06 -1.02
C ILE A 169 -19.46 -10.64 -0.93
N TYR A 170 -18.56 -9.71 -0.64
CA TYR A 170 -18.81 -8.28 -0.64
C TYR A 170 -18.02 -7.63 -1.76
N ILE A 171 -18.69 -6.81 -2.55
CA ILE A 171 -18.09 -5.92 -3.54
C ILE A 171 -18.36 -4.49 -3.06
N VAL A 172 -17.31 -3.75 -2.74
CA VAL A 172 -17.41 -2.33 -2.37
C VAL A 172 -16.95 -1.48 -3.55
N ILE A 173 -17.76 -0.51 -3.94
CA ILE A 173 -17.48 0.42 -5.04
C ILE A 173 -17.55 1.84 -4.50
N ASP A 174 -16.39 2.48 -4.44
CA ASP A 174 -16.22 3.87 -4.08
C ASP A 174 -16.14 4.72 -5.35
N TYR A 175 -17.00 5.74 -5.41
CA TYR A 175 -16.90 6.82 -6.37
C TYR A 175 -16.71 8.12 -5.58
N ILE A 176 -15.46 8.56 -5.47
CA ILE A 176 -15.05 9.62 -4.54
C ILE A 176 -14.20 10.69 -5.24
N GLN A 177 -14.42 11.94 -4.88
CA GLN A 177 -13.46 13.03 -5.05
C GLN A 177 -12.80 13.29 -3.70
N TYR A 178 -11.51 13.57 -3.68
CA TYR A 178 -10.76 13.62 -2.42
C TYR A 178 -9.63 14.65 -2.43
N LYS A 179 -9.08 14.90 -1.24
CA LYS A 179 -7.83 15.62 -1.02
C LYS A 179 -6.98 14.85 -0.03
N ASP A 180 -5.71 14.67 -0.37
CA ASP A 180 -4.71 14.10 0.53
C ASP A 180 -3.92 15.22 1.20
N ASN A 181 -3.79 15.16 2.51
CA ASN A 181 -2.87 16.00 3.28
C ASN A 181 -1.79 15.10 3.88
N PHE A 182 -0.54 15.47 3.63
CA PHE A 182 0.63 14.73 4.08
C PHE A 182 1.25 15.43 5.27
N CYS A 183 1.36 14.69 6.39
CA CYS A 183 2.01 15.16 7.60
C CYS A 183 3.14 14.20 7.95
N THR A 184 4.34 14.74 8.23
CA THR A 184 5.51 13.93 8.55
C THR A 184 5.22 13.02 9.74
N GLY A 185 5.43 11.73 9.52
CA GLY A 185 5.24 10.67 10.50
C GLY A 185 3.83 10.30 10.90
N LEU A 186 2.83 10.86 10.24
CA LEU A 186 1.44 10.45 10.38
C LEU A 186 0.98 9.60 9.19
N PRO A 187 -0.09 8.80 9.36
CA PRO A 187 -0.82 8.28 8.20
C PRO A 187 -1.32 9.42 7.32
N LYS A 188 -1.46 9.13 6.01
CA LYS A 188 -2.05 10.06 5.05
C LYS A 188 -3.47 10.47 5.50
N ILE A 189 -3.72 11.77 5.57
CA ILE A 189 -5.00 12.32 5.99
C ILE A 189 -5.84 12.61 4.74
N ARG A 190 -6.81 11.74 4.45
CA ARG A 190 -7.69 11.89 3.29
C ARG A 190 -9.07 12.41 3.68
N TYR A 191 -9.45 13.53 3.08
CA TYR A 191 -10.83 14.00 3.09
C TYR A 191 -11.48 13.71 1.76
N GLY A 192 -12.74 13.29 1.76
CA GLY A 192 -13.44 12.97 0.53
C GLY A 192 -14.93 13.24 0.58
N VAL A 193 -15.50 13.32 -0.62
CA VAL A 193 -16.92 13.43 -0.90
C VAL A 193 -17.25 12.42 -2.00
N GLY A 194 -18.40 11.74 -1.90
CA GLY A 194 -18.83 10.81 -2.95
C GLY A 194 -19.87 9.81 -2.47
N ILE A 195 -19.85 8.63 -3.08
CA ILE A 195 -20.65 7.48 -2.65
C ILE A 195 -19.80 6.23 -2.46
N ARG A 196 -20.30 5.38 -1.57
CA ARG A 196 -19.85 4.02 -1.38
C ARG A 196 -21.02 3.08 -1.62
N SER A 197 -20.81 2.11 -2.50
CA SER A 197 -21.80 1.07 -2.83
C SER A 197 -21.29 -0.23 -2.25
N GLU A 198 -22.13 -0.94 -1.52
CA GLU A 198 -21.86 -2.24 -0.93
C GLU A 198 -22.80 -3.24 -1.60
N ILE A 199 -22.25 -4.14 -2.41
CA ILE A 199 -22.99 -5.21 -3.06
C ILE A 199 -22.62 -6.52 -2.33
N ARG A 200 -23.61 -7.15 -1.71
CA ARG A 200 -23.45 -8.42 -1.00
C ARG A 200 -24.05 -9.55 -1.82
N ILE A 201 -23.26 -10.56 -2.13
CA ILE A 201 -23.67 -11.80 -2.79
C ILE A 201 -23.70 -12.90 -1.72
N SER A 202 -24.89 -13.37 -1.36
CA SER A 202 -25.11 -14.43 -0.38
C SER A 202 -24.92 -15.83 -0.98
N ASN A 203 -24.58 -16.81 -0.14
CA ASN A 203 -24.45 -18.24 -0.50
C ASN A 203 -23.55 -18.49 -1.71
N TRP A 204 -22.39 -17.83 -1.74
CA TRP A 204 -21.45 -17.97 -2.85
C TRP A 204 -20.77 -19.34 -2.82
N SER A 205 -21.21 -20.26 -3.68
CA SER A 205 -20.54 -21.55 -3.84
C SER A 205 -19.36 -21.41 -4.81
N ASN A 206 -18.16 -21.91 -4.45
CA ASN A 206 -16.96 -21.86 -5.30
C ASN A 206 -17.11 -22.57 -6.67
N LYS A 207 -18.25 -23.23 -6.94
CA LYS A 207 -18.51 -23.97 -8.18
C LYS A 207 -19.10 -23.10 -9.29
N THR A 208 -19.63 -21.93 -8.96
CA THR A 208 -20.08 -20.96 -9.97
C THR A 208 -18.89 -20.10 -10.35
N ASP A 209 -18.18 -20.50 -11.42
CA ASP A 209 -17.33 -19.57 -12.15
C ASP A 209 -18.26 -18.45 -12.66
N ILE A 210 -18.38 -17.33 -11.93
CA ILE A 210 -18.85 -16.10 -12.55
C ILE A 210 -17.79 -15.75 -13.58
N LYS A 211 -18.05 -16.19 -14.81
CA LYS A 211 -17.39 -15.68 -16.02
C LYS A 211 -17.90 -14.28 -16.38
N GLU A 212 -18.89 -13.78 -15.64
CA GLU A 212 -19.61 -12.55 -15.94
C GLU A 212 -19.09 -11.42 -15.07
N SER A 213 -18.10 -10.71 -15.59
CA SER A 213 -17.33 -9.67 -14.92
C SER A 213 -18.06 -8.33 -14.67
N SER A 214 -19.36 -8.24 -14.96
CA SER A 214 -20.10 -6.97 -15.00
C SER A 214 -21.20 -6.86 -13.95
N LEU A 215 -21.43 -5.64 -13.45
CA LEU A 215 -22.54 -5.35 -12.53
C LEU A 215 -23.91 -5.60 -13.15
N ALA A 216 -24.06 -5.37 -14.47
CA ALA A 216 -25.29 -5.65 -15.19
C ALA A 216 -25.59 -7.16 -15.20
N SER A 217 -24.57 -7.99 -15.36
CA SER A 217 -24.70 -9.44 -15.28
C SER A 217 -25.08 -9.92 -13.88
N LEU A 218 -24.49 -9.33 -12.83
CA LEU A 218 -24.91 -9.61 -11.45
C LEU A 218 -26.39 -9.27 -11.23
N ALA A 219 -26.84 -8.13 -11.75
CA ALA A 219 -28.24 -7.70 -11.67
C ALA A 219 -29.19 -8.64 -12.43
N ALA A 220 -28.81 -9.09 -13.62
CA ALA A 220 -29.59 -10.06 -14.40
C ALA A 220 -29.71 -11.42 -13.69
N ASN A 221 -28.62 -11.89 -13.08
CA ASN A 221 -28.62 -13.13 -12.30
C ASN A 221 -29.51 -13.02 -11.04
N ALA A 222 -29.49 -11.86 -10.38
CA ALA A 222 -30.39 -11.61 -9.25
C ALA A 222 -31.87 -11.59 -9.68
N GLU A 223 -32.18 -11.00 -10.82
CA GLU A 223 -33.55 -10.94 -11.38
C GLU A 223 -34.13 -12.34 -11.64
N ILE A 224 -33.32 -13.26 -12.19
CA ILE A 224 -33.75 -14.65 -12.42
C ILE A 224 -33.64 -15.54 -11.18
N ASN A 225 -33.38 -14.97 -10.00
CA ASN A 225 -33.16 -15.66 -8.72
C ASN A 225 -32.04 -16.73 -8.75
N SER A 226 -31.05 -16.60 -9.66
CA SER A 226 -29.89 -17.49 -9.68
C SER A 226 -28.87 -17.13 -8.58
N LEU A 227 -28.84 -15.88 -8.15
CA LEU A 227 -28.01 -15.37 -7.06
C LEU A 227 -28.80 -14.44 -6.14
N LYS A 228 -28.61 -14.54 -4.83
CA LYS A 228 -29.16 -13.58 -3.87
C LYS A 228 -28.17 -12.42 -3.70
N VAL A 229 -28.41 -11.33 -4.42
CA VAL A 229 -27.56 -10.14 -4.40
C VAL A 229 -28.33 -8.98 -3.77
N ASN A 230 -27.72 -8.31 -2.80
CA ASN A 230 -28.24 -7.08 -2.19
C ASN A 230 -27.30 -5.91 -2.45
N ILE A 231 -27.84 -4.70 -2.54
CA ILE A 231 -27.07 -3.46 -2.63
C ILE A 231 -27.43 -2.50 -1.49
N THR A 232 -26.42 -1.84 -0.94
CA THR A 232 -26.55 -0.71 -0.03
C THR A 232 -25.66 0.41 -0.55
N VAL A 233 -26.21 1.61 -0.75
CA VAL A 233 -25.44 2.79 -1.14
C VAL A 233 -25.41 3.77 0.03
N LYS A 234 -24.23 4.36 0.30
CA LYS A 234 -23.98 5.33 1.37
C LYS A 234 -23.32 6.57 0.76
N THR A 235 -23.73 7.75 1.17
CA THR A 235 -23.04 9.00 0.81
C THR A 235 -21.88 9.27 1.76
N ILE A 236 -20.77 9.74 1.21
CA ILE A 236 -19.60 10.22 1.95
C ILE A 236 -19.57 11.72 1.80
N GLY A 237 -19.70 12.46 2.90
CA GLY A 237 -19.59 13.92 2.89
C GLY A 237 -20.61 14.67 2.03
N ILE A 238 -21.74 14.05 1.67
CA ILE A 238 -22.88 14.69 1.00
C ILE A 238 -24.07 14.67 1.98
N THR A 239 -24.70 15.81 2.19
CA THR A 239 -25.83 16.01 3.11
C THR A 239 -26.85 16.99 2.51
N GLY A 240 -27.98 17.21 3.19
CA GLY A 240 -29.01 18.17 2.77
C GLY A 240 -30.26 17.51 2.19
N LEU A 241 -31.34 18.28 1.98
CA LEU A 241 -32.60 17.74 1.47
C LEU A 241 -32.46 17.25 0.02
N GLY A 242 -31.70 17.97 -0.81
CA GLY A 242 -31.46 17.58 -2.20
C GLY A 242 -30.52 16.38 -2.37
N SER A 243 -29.85 15.93 -1.30
CA SER A 243 -29.04 14.70 -1.34
C SER A 243 -29.86 13.45 -1.00
N LYS A 244 -31.14 13.61 -0.63
CA LYS A 244 -32.10 12.51 -0.42
C LYS A 244 -32.55 11.95 -1.77
N LEU A 245 -31.62 11.44 -2.56
CA LEU A 245 -31.98 10.50 -3.62
C LEU A 245 -32.62 9.26 -2.98
N ASN A 246 -33.43 8.50 -3.72
CA ASN A 246 -33.85 7.17 -3.31
C ASN A 246 -32.62 6.24 -3.36
N ILE A 247 -31.77 6.37 -2.35
CA ILE A 247 -30.53 5.62 -2.21
C ILE A 247 -30.91 4.20 -1.76
N PRO A 248 -30.66 3.17 -2.59
CA PRO A 248 -30.98 1.79 -2.22
C PRO A 248 -30.25 1.40 -0.93
N ASN A 249 -31.00 0.86 0.05
CA ASN A 249 -30.45 0.40 1.32
C ASN A 249 -30.89 -1.03 1.59
N ASN A 250 -29.95 -1.98 1.47
CA ASN A 250 -30.17 -3.41 1.60
C ASN A 250 -31.35 -3.93 0.74
N THR A 251 -31.48 -3.40 -0.47
CA THR A 251 -32.48 -3.87 -1.46
C THR A 251 -31.88 -4.96 -2.32
N SER A 252 -32.71 -5.82 -2.91
CA SER A 252 -32.24 -6.77 -3.94
C SER A 252 -31.58 -6.00 -5.09
N PHE A 253 -30.42 -6.44 -5.56
CA PHE A 253 -29.69 -5.84 -6.66
C PHE A 253 -30.06 -6.50 -7.99
N ASN A 254 -31.24 -6.16 -8.48
CA ASN A 254 -31.82 -6.63 -9.73
C ASN A 254 -31.74 -5.58 -10.86
N VAL A 255 -32.39 -5.80 -12.00
CA VAL A 255 -32.27 -4.90 -13.18
C VAL A 255 -32.76 -3.48 -12.87
N ASP A 256 -33.88 -3.33 -12.16
CA ASP A 256 -34.46 -2.03 -11.81
C ASP A 256 -33.55 -1.24 -10.86
N THR A 257 -33.08 -1.89 -9.80
CA THR A 257 -32.18 -1.26 -8.82
C THR A 257 -30.79 -0.98 -9.41
N TYR A 258 -30.34 -1.75 -10.40
CA TYR A 258 -29.14 -1.42 -11.17
C TYR A 258 -29.33 -0.15 -12.02
N ALA A 259 -30.50 0.04 -12.65
CA ALA A 259 -30.80 1.26 -13.38
C ALA A 259 -30.83 2.49 -12.46
N ASP A 260 -31.42 2.36 -11.26
CA ASP A 260 -31.40 3.43 -10.26
C ASP A 260 -29.98 3.70 -9.74
N TYR A 261 -29.18 2.65 -9.54
CA TYR A 261 -27.77 2.78 -9.19
C TYR A 261 -26.97 3.56 -10.24
N GLN A 262 -27.19 3.31 -11.54
CA GLN A 262 -26.57 4.08 -12.62
C GLN A 262 -26.96 5.57 -12.56
N LYS A 263 -28.24 5.89 -12.31
CA LYS A 263 -28.68 7.29 -12.14
C LYS A 263 -27.96 7.99 -10.99
N ILE A 264 -27.70 7.29 -9.87
CA ILE A 264 -26.95 7.86 -8.75
C ILE A 264 -25.49 8.13 -9.15
N ILE A 265 -24.83 7.21 -9.86
CA ILE A 265 -23.48 7.43 -10.37
C ILE A 265 -23.45 8.65 -11.31
N ASP A 266 -24.38 8.73 -12.25
CA ASP A 266 -24.45 9.82 -13.22
C ASP A 266 -24.73 11.16 -12.56
N PHE A 267 -25.60 11.18 -11.54
CA PHE A 267 -25.84 12.35 -10.73
C PHE A 267 -24.56 12.90 -10.10
N ILE A 268 -23.68 12.06 -9.56
CA ILE A 268 -22.42 12.50 -8.93
C ILE A 268 -21.40 12.91 -9.99
N ARG A 269 -21.29 12.16 -11.10
CA ARG A 269 -20.40 12.47 -12.22
C ARG A 269 -20.67 13.84 -12.84
N THR A 270 -21.96 14.15 -13.00
CA THR A 270 -22.41 15.38 -13.65
C THR A 270 -22.66 16.51 -12.65
N PHE A 271 -22.33 16.28 -11.38
CA PHE A 271 -22.48 17.27 -10.32
C PHE A 271 -21.45 18.38 -10.47
N ASP A 272 -21.79 19.41 -11.24
CA ASP A 272 -20.98 20.61 -11.41
C ASP A 272 -21.53 21.72 -10.52
N GLU A 273 -20.73 22.17 -9.54
CA GLU A 273 -21.04 23.31 -8.67
C GLU A 273 -21.45 24.56 -9.49
N LYS A 274 -20.91 24.70 -10.71
CA LYS A 274 -21.08 25.89 -11.55
C LYS A 274 -22.46 26.02 -12.20
N LYS A 275 -23.28 24.97 -12.22
CA LYS A 275 -24.63 25.05 -12.83
C LYS A 275 -25.65 25.77 -11.95
N LYS A 276 -25.43 25.89 -10.64
CA LYS A 276 -26.36 26.59 -9.72
C LYS A 276 -26.31 28.12 -9.83
N ASP A 277 -25.23 28.70 -10.37
CA ASP A 277 -25.08 30.15 -10.52
C ASP A 277 -25.48 30.67 -11.91
N SER A 278 -26.08 29.81 -12.76
CA SER A 278 -26.53 30.20 -14.09
C SER A 278 -27.79 31.07 -14.05
N LYS A 279 -27.56 32.37 -13.80
CA LYS A 279 -28.28 33.56 -14.28
C LYS A 279 -29.73 33.83 -13.85
N GLU A 280 -30.51 32.89 -13.33
CA GLU A 280 -31.93 33.20 -13.01
C GLU A 280 -32.16 33.91 -11.67
N ASN A 281 -31.29 33.71 -10.68
CA ASN A 281 -31.47 34.32 -9.34
C ASN A 281 -30.81 35.69 -9.14
N LYS A 282 -30.10 36.23 -10.14
CA LYS A 282 -29.40 37.54 -10.00
C LYS A 282 -30.29 38.77 -10.15
N LYS A 283 -31.59 38.62 -10.48
CA LYS A 283 -32.48 39.76 -10.77
C LYS A 283 -33.39 40.20 -9.62
N LEU A 284 -33.29 39.61 -8.42
CA LEU A 284 -34.23 39.88 -7.32
C LEU A 284 -33.63 40.38 -5.99
N LEU A 285 -32.33 40.68 -5.93
CA LEU A 285 -31.65 41.09 -4.69
C LEU A 285 -30.95 42.45 -4.79
N SER A 286 -31.58 43.43 -5.45
CA SER A 286 -31.20 44.84 -5.34
C SER A 286 -32.20 45.57 -4.42
N GLY A 287 -32.19 45.25 -3.13
CA GLY A 287 -33.08 45.89 -2.16
C GLY A 287 -32.81 45.42 -0.75
N LYS A 288 -31.90 46.14 -0.08
CA LYS A 288 -31.69 46.29 1.37
C LYS A 288 -32.05 45.13 2.33
N GLU A 289 -31.04 44.81 3.15
CA GLU A 289 -31.06 43.97 4.36
C GLU A 289 -31.17 42.46 4.14
N ALA A 290 -30.00 41.85 3.93
CA ALA A 290 -29.81 40.41 3.94
C ALA A 290 -29.96 39.85 5.36
N ILE A 291 -31.20 39.50 5.73
CA ILE A 291 -31.46 38.50 6.77
C ILE A 291 -31.53 37.16 6.02
N TYR A 292 -30.56 36.29 6.31
CA TYR A 292 -30.38 34.89 5.89
C TYR A 292 -31.41 34.31 4.90
N PRO A 293 -30.99 33.81 3.72
CA PRO A 293 -31.91 33.28 2.73
C PRO A 293 -32.65 32.04 3.27
N ALA A 294 -33.90 32.24 3.67
CA ALA A 294 -34.87 31.21 3.95
C ALA A 294 -35.46 30.70 2.61
N SER A 295 -34.73 29.82 1.93
CA SER A 295 -35.34 28.89 0.97
C SER A 295 -34.69 27.51 1.15
N VAL A 296 -35.31 26.72 2.02
CA VAL A 296 -34.80 25.44 2.54
C VAL A 296 -34.95 24.28 1.54
N ASP A 297 -35.58 24.47 0.39
CA ASP A 297 -35.80 23.36 -0.54
C ASP A 297 -34.66 23.19 -1.56
N SER A 298 -33.98 22.03 -1.46
CA SER A 298 -33.01 21.44 -2.42
C SER A 298 -31.51 21.77 -2.31
N THR A 299 -31.01 22.38 -1.22
CA THR A 299 -29.57 22.60 -1.08
C THR A 299 -28.85 21.31 -0.65
N ILE A 300 -28.23 20.64 -1.61
CA ILE A 300 -27.15 19.67 -1.35
C ILE A 300 -26.02 20.43 -0.67
N VAL A 301 -25.54 19.90 0.44
CA VAL A 301 -24.46 20.46 1.25
C VAL A 301 -23.30 19.47 1.25
N PHE A 302 -22.16 19.93 0.78
CA PHE A 302 -20.90 19.19 0.85
C PHE A 302 -20.22 19.43 2.19
N LYS A 303 -19.86 18.34 2.85
CA LYS A 303 -19.11 18.33 4.10
C LYS A 303 -18.05 17.25 3.96
N PRO A 304 -16.89 17.54 3.34
CA PRO A 304 -15.83 16.55 3.17
C PRO A 304 -15.55 15.79 4.47
N GLN A 305 -15.54 14.46 4.39
CA GLN A 305 -15.36 13.58 5.53
C GLN A 305 -13.99 12.93 5.50
N LEU A 306 -13.41 12.72 6.68
CA LEU A 306 -12.22 11.89 6.81
C LEU A 306 -12.56 10.46 6.39
N ILE A 307 -11.82 9.93 5.43
CA ILE A 307 -11.99 8.55 4.93
C ILE A 307 -10.69 7.76 5.05
N PRO A 308 -10.76 6.44 5.24
CA PRO A 308 -9.57 5.58 5.20
C PRO A 308 -8.97 5.56 3.78
N VAL A 309 -7.64 5.47 3.70
CA VAL A 309 -6.90 5.38 2.44
C VAL A 309 -6.77 3.90 2.08
N MET A 310 -7.49 3.48 1.05
CA MET A 310 -7.61 2.06 0.68
C MET A 310 -7.03 1.74 -0.71
N ASP A 311 -6.66 2.78 -1.47
CA ASP A 311 -6.23 2.71 -2.87
C ASP A 311 -4.74 2.44 -3.05
N GLU A 312 -3.88 2.86 -2.11
CA GLU A 312 -2.41 2.71 -2.21
C GLU A 312 -1.91 1.26 -2.11
N TYR A 313 -2.77 0.34 -1.74
CA TYR A 313 -2.38 -1.02 -1.34
C TYR A 313 -3.00 -2.12 -2.22
N ARG A 314 -3.52 -1.73 -3.38
CA ARG A 314 -4.34 -2.56 -4.27
C ARG A 314 -3.61 -3.70 -4.96
N THR A 315 -2.30 -3.57 -5.11
CA THR A 315 -1.48 -4.70 -5.51
C THR A 315 -0.84 -5.21 -4.24
N SER A 316 -1.24 -6.38 -3.76
CA SER A 316 -0.41 -7.04 -2.75
C SER A 316 1.02 -7.05 -3.29
N ILE A 317 1.98 -6.83 -2.41
CA ILE A 317 3.43 -7.04 -2.64
C ILE A 317 3.61 -8.22 -3.61
N THR A 318 2.95 -9.34 -3.30
CA THR A 318 2.89 -10.57 -4.10
C THR A 318 2.39 -10.37 -5.55
N GLN A 319 1.32 -9.62 -5.78
CA GLN A 319 0.84 -9.29 -7.13
C GLN A 319 1.80 -8.38 -7.90
N SER A 320 2.37 -7.37 -7.24
CA SER A 320 3.41 -6.51 -7.85
C SER A 320 4.67 -7.30 -8.20
N PHE A 321 4.97 -8.36 -7.45
CA PHE A 321 6.09 -9.25 -7.72
C PHE A 321 5.80 -10.37 -8.71
N LYS A 322 4.54 -10.71 -8.99
CA LYS A 322 4.18 -11.79 -9.91
C LYS A 322 4.84 -11.67 -11.30
N PRO A 323 4.91 -10.48 -11.94
CA PRO A 323 5.65 -10.31 -13.19
C PRO A 323 7.15 -10.61 -13.05
N TYR A 324 7.76 -10.20 -11.94
CA TYR A 324 9.18 -10.45 -11.67
C TYR A 324 9.46 -11.93 -11.42
N TYR A 325 8.59 -12.63 -10.69
CA TYR A 325 8.71 -14.08 -10.49
C TYR A 325 8.59 -14.84 -11.81
N ALA A 326 7.58 -14.52 -12.62
CA ALA A 326 7.39 -15.15 -13.93
C ALA A 326 8.59 -14.88 -14.86
N ALA A 327 9.12 -13.65 -14.87
CA ALA A 327 10.30 -13.31 -15.66
C ALA A 327 11.56 -14.05 -15.18
N LEU A 328 11.78 -14.15 -13.87
CA LEU A 328 12.90 -14.94 -13.32
C LEU A 328 12.78 -16.42 -13.67
N GLU A 329 11.58 -17.00 -13.57
CA GLU A 329 11.35 -18.41 -13.94
C GLU A 329 11.63 -18.67 -15.43
N ASP A 330 11.22 -17.75 -16.31
CA ASP A 330 11.52 -17.84 -17.75
C ASP A 330 13.02 -17.74 -18.04
N LEU A 331 13.72 -16.79 -17.39
CA LEU A 331 15.17 -16.64 -17.51
C LEU A 331 15.92 -17.86 -16.96
N GLU A 332 15.46 -18.47 -15.87
CA GLU A 332 16.03 -19.71 -15.33
C GLU A 332 15.87 -20.88 -16.29
N LYS A 333 14.69 -21.02 -16.92
CA LYS A 333 14.44 -22.01 -17.98
C LYS A 333 15.38 -21.79 -19.17
N ARG A 334 15.55 -20.53 -19.61
CA ARG A 334 16.46 -20.14 -20.70
C ARG A 334 17.92 -20.44 -20.36
N LEU A 335 18.36 -20.10 -19.16
CA LEU A 335 19.71 -20.36 -18.65
C LEU A 335 20.00 -21.88 -18.62
N LYS A 336 19.06 -22.67 -18.12
CA LYS A 336 19.16 -24.14 -18.08
C LYS A 336 19.28 -24.74 -19.50
N LYS A 337 18.51 -24.22 -20.47
CA LYS A 337 18.59 -24.63 -21.88
C LYS A 337 19.95 -24.30 -22.49
N LEU A 338 20.49 -23.10 -22.23
CA LEU A 338 21.81 -22.68 -22.72
C LEU A 338 22.95 -23.52 -22.11
N ARG A 339 22.93 -23.77 -20.79
CA ARG A 339 23.93 -24.62 -20.12
C ARG A 339 23.93 -26.04 -20.66
N ARG A 340 22.75 -26.63 -20.91
CA ARG A 340 22.62 -27.96 -21.55
C ARG A 340 23.13 -27.96 -22.99
N ALA A 341 22.88 -26.89 -23.75
CA ALA A 341 23.38 -26.76 -25.12
C ALA A 341 24.91 -26.66 -25.15
N LYS A 342 25.51 -25.82 -24.29
CA LYS A 342 26.96 -25.72 -24.10
C LYS A 342 27.58 -27.08 -23.74
N GLY A 343 27.03 -27.75 -22.73
CA GLY A 343 27.53 -29.06 -22.28
C GLY A 343 27.41 -30.16 -23.33
N ARG A 344 26.36 -30.15 -24.17
CA ARG A 344 26.26 -31.04 -25.33
C ARG A 344 27.33 -30.72 -26.37
N TYR A 345 27.48 -29.44 -26.73
CA TYR A 345 28.48 -29.00 -27.70
C TYR A 345 29.89 -29.42 -27.27
N GLN A 346 30.25 -29.18 -26.01
CA GLN A 346 31.55 -29.55 -25.44
C GLN A 346 31.87 -31.05 -25.54
N LYS A 347 30.86 -31.93 -25.51
CA LYS A 347 31.06 -33.38 -25.69
C LYS A 347 31.39 -33.79 -27.12
N TYR A 348 31.05 -32.97 -28.12
CA TYR A 348 31.28 -33.26 -29.54
C TYR A 348 32.57 -32.63 -30.10
N ILE A 349 33.25 -31.78 -29.32
CA ILE A 349 34.55 -31.21 -29.69
C ILE A 349 35.58 -32.35 -29.68
N LYS A 350 36.07 -32.72 -30.87
CA LYS A 350 37.09 -33.78 -31.05
C LYS A 350 38.47 -33.25 -31.44
N GLY A 351 38.66 -31.93 -31.51
CA GLY A 351 39.94 -31.32 -31.84
C GLY A 351 39.94 -29.82 -31.58
N ASP A 352 41.12 -29.26 -31.33
CA ASP A 352 41.35 -27.86 -30.95
C ASP A 352 41.20 -26.93 -32.16
N THR A 353 39.98 -26.81 -32.69
CA THR A 353 39.70 -25.91 -33.79
C THR A 353 39.31 -24.54 -33.26
N LYS A 354 39.79 -23.47 -33.93
CA LYS A 354 39.37 -22.08 -33.63
C LYS A 354 37.84 -21.91 -33.64
N ILE A 355 37.13 -22.74 -34.41
CA ILE A 355 35.67 -22.74 -34.49
C ILE A 355 35.05 -23.24 -33.17
N ASP A 356 35.60 -24.30 -32.59
CA ASP A 356 35.13 -24.86 -31.32
C ASP A 356 35.32 -23.88 -30.16
N THR A 357 36.47 -23.21 -30.11
CA THR A 357 36.72 -22.13 -29.15
C THR A 357 35.68 -21.02 -29.31
N ALA A 358 35.46 -20.53 -30.54
CA ALA A 358 34.51 -19.45 -30.81
C ALA A 358 33.08 -19.82 -30.41
N MET A 359 32.65 -21.06 -30.66
CA MET A 359 31.32 -21.53 -30.29
C MET A 359 31.13 -21.64 -28.77
N VAL A 360 32.15 -22.11 -28.04
CA VAL A 360 32.13 -22.12 -26.58
C VAL A 360 32.02 -20.71 -26.02
N THR A 361 32.80 -19.76 -26.55
CA THR A 361 32.74 -18.33 -26.17
C THR A 361 31.35 -17.74 -26.45
N ILE A 362 30.73 -18.04 -27.59
CA ILE A 362 29.37 -17.59 -27.90
C ILE A 362 28.35 -18.11 -26.87
N TYR A 363 28.47 -19.36 -26.42
CA TYR A 363 27.58 -19.89 -25.38
C TYR A 363 27.83 -19.22 -24.02
N GLU A 364 29.08 -18.93 -23.69
CA GLU A 364 29.45 -18.21 -22.46
C GLU A 364 28.88 -16.80 -22.44
N GLU A 365 29.02 -16.05 -23.53
CA GLU A 365 28.44 -14.70 -23.66
C GLU A 365 26.91 -14.73 -23.54
N LYS A 366 26.25 -15.71 -24.17
CA LYS A 366 24.79 -15.87 -24.03
C LYS A 366 24.37 -16.22 -22.60
N ILE A 367 25.15 -17.05 -21.91
CA ILE A 367 24.90 -17.39 -20.49
C ILE A 367 25.07 -16.15 -19.61
N ASN A 368 26.17 -15.41 -19.79
CA ASN A 368 26.48 -14.20 -19.04
C ASN A 368 25.43 -13.11 -19.27
N SER A 369 24.95 -12.96 -20.51
CA SER A 369 23.86 -12.04 -20.84
C SER A 369 22.56 -12.38 -20.09
N VAL A 370 22.18 -13.66 -20.00
CA VAL A 370 20.98 -14.08 -19.25
C VAL A 370 21.18 -13.89 -17.75
N ILE A 371 22.37 -14.18 -17.21
CA ILE A 371 22.69 -13.94 -15.79
C ILE A 371 22.56 -12.45 -15.45
N LYS A 372 23.11 -11.57 -16.28
CA LYS A 372 23.00 -10.12 -16.11
C LYS A 372 21.55 -9.64 -16.16
N GLU A 373 20.73 -10.19 -17.05
CA GLU A 373 19.30 -9.89 -17.11
C GLU A 373 18.57 -10.33 -15.83
N MET A 374 18.90 -11.51 -15.30
CA MET A 374 18.38 -11.99 -14.02
C MET A 374 18.79 -11.08 -12.84
N GLU A 375 20.04 -10.61 -12.81
CA GLU A 375 20.53 -9.67 -11.79
C GLU A 375 19.74 -8.36 -11.82
N ILE A 376 19.49 -7.79 -13.00
CA ILE A 376 18.68 -6.56 -13.16
C ILE A 376 17.26 -6.77 -12.63
N ILE A 377 16.63 -7.92 -12.92
CA ILE A 377 15.27 -8.22 -12.43
C ILE A 377 15.25 -8.43 -10.92
N ARG A 378 16.28 -9.08 -10.36
CA ARG A 378 16.44 -9.26 -8.91
C ARG A 378 16.64 -7.93 -8.19
N ASP A 379 17.49 -7.05 -8.72
CA ASP A 379 17.72 -5.71 -8.19
C ASP A 379 16.44 -4.86 -8.22
N ARG A 380 15.70 -4.85 -9.33
CA ARG A 380 14.40 -4.16 -9.42
C ARG A 380 13.38 -4.70 -8.43
N LYS A 381 13.31 -6.02 -8.27
CA LYS A 381 12.45 -6.67 -7.28
C LYS A 381 12.84 -6.22 -5.86
N GLU A 382 14.13 -6.15 -5.56
CA GLU A 382 14.65 -5.73 -4.27
C GLU A 382 14.36 -4.25 -3.99
N ASN A 383 14.55 -3.37 -4.96
CA ASN A 383 14.21 -1.95 -4.84
C ASN A 383 12.73 -1.75 -4.52
N LEU A 384 11.84 -2.55 -5.13
CA LEU A 384 10.42 -2.56 -4.80
C LEU A 384 10.13 -3.11 -3.39
N LEU A 385 10.85 -4.15 -2.94
CA LEU A 385 10.72 -4.68 -1.57
C LEU A 385 11.13 -3.63 -0.55
N ASN A 386 12.24 -2.95 -0.78
CA ASN A 386 12.74 -1.92 0.12
C ASN A 386 11.81 -0.70 0.16
N ALA A 387 11.32 -0.22 -0.99
CA ALA A 387 10.32 0.84 -1.04
C ALA A 387 9.05 0.48 -0.24
N ASN A 388 8.66 -0.79 -0.27
CA ASN A 388 7.52 -1.27 0.52
C ASN A 388 7.81 -1.33 2.03
N ILE A 389 9.00 -1.76 2.45
CA ILE A 389 9.41 -1.74 3.87
C ILE A 389 9.35 -0.31 4.43
N TYR A 390 9.78 0.69 3.66
CA TYR A 390 9.73 2.10 4.10
C TYR A 390 8.33 2.71 4.11
N ASN A 391 7.37 2.16 3.35
CA ASN A 391 5.98 2.62 3.30
C ASN A 391 5.05 1.84 4.25
N GLY A 392 5.54 0.77 4.88
CA GLY A 392 4.73 -0.26 5.52
C GLY A 392 5.06 -0.53 6.98
N ASP A 393 5.54 0.45 7.76
CA ASP A 393 5.86 0.20 9.15
C ASP A 393 4.59 0.17 10.03
N LEU A 394 3.85 -0.93 9.92
CA LEU A 394 2.74 -1.28 10.81
C LEU A 394 3.19 -1.19 12.28
N GLU A 395 4.43 -1.57 12.58
CA GLU A 395 5.00 -1.50 13.93
C GLU A 395 5.09 -0.04 14.41
N ARG A 396 5.54 0.89 13.55
CA ARG A 396 5.50 2.34 13.84
C ARG A 396 4.08 2.82 14.12
N TYR A 397 3.10 2.43 13.31
CA TYR A 397 1.71 2.85 13.54
C TYR A 397 1.12 2.25 14.82
N VAL A 398 1.46 1.01 15.14
CA VAL A 398 1.11 0.39 16.43
C VAL A 398 1.75 1.15 17.59
N LYS A 399 3.06 1.45 17.53
CA LYS A 399 3.77 2.27 18.54
C LYS A 399 3.13 3.64 18.70
N LEU A 400 2.79 4.30 17.59
CA LEU A 400 2.09 5.59 17.60
C LEU A 400 0.73 5.47 18.31
N LEU A 401 -0.05 4.43 18.00
CA LEU A 401 -1.34 4.19 18.65
C LEU A 401 -1.18 3.88 20.15
N MET A 402 -0.09 3.21 20.56
CA MET A 402 0.23 2.95 21.96
C MET A 402 0.48 4.25 22.73
N ILE A 403 1.33 5.11 22.18
CA ILE A 403 1.64 6.44 22.75
C ILE A 403 0.35 7.26 22.88
N LEU A 404 -0.49 7.30 21.84
CA LEU A 404 -1.73 8.09 21.81
C LEU A 404 -2.80 7.62 22.80
N ASN A 405 -2.85 6.33 23.11
CA ASN A 405 -3.83 5.78 24.04
C ASN A 405 -3.38 5.81 25.51
N ARG A 406 -2.11 6.13 25.80
CA ARG A 406 -1.51 6.02 27.14
C ARG A 406 -1.78 4.65 27.80
N THR A 407 -2.03 3.63 27.00
CA THR A 407 -2.34 2.28 27.47
C THR A 407 -1.07 1.49 27.61
N SER A 408 -0.95 0.72 28.69
CA SER A 408 0.10 -0.27 28.84
C SER A 408 0.05 -1.29 27.70
N ASP A 409 1.23 -1.83 27.34
CA ASP A 409 1.46 -2.84 26.30
C ASP A 409 0.40 -3.95 26.20
N LYS A 410 -0.25 -4.33 27.30
CA LYS A 410 -1.07 -5.55 27.41
C LYS A 410 -2.36 -5.51 26.59
N LYS A 411 -3.14 -4.41 26.63
CA LYS A 411 -4.42 -4.31 25.88
C LYS A 411 -4.22 -4.15 24.37
N ILE A 412 -3.14 -3.51 23.97
CA ILE A 412 -2.80 -3.37 22.56
C ILE A 412 -2.20 -4.66 22.03
N LYS A 413 -1.43 -5.41 22.84
CA LYS A 413 -1.04 -6.78 22.51
C LYS A 413 -2.25 -7.69 22.30
N GLU A 414 -3.40 -7.48 22.94
CA GLU A 414 -4.65 -8.21 22.64
C GLU A 414 -5.28 -7.79 21.30
N VAL A 415 -5.37 -6.50 21.00
CA VAL A 415 -5.89 -6.03 19.69
C VAL A 415 -4.96 -6.44 18.54
N VAL A 416 -3.65 -6.32 18.75
CA VAL A 416 -2.63 -6.82 17.82
C VAL A 416 -2.64 -8.34 17.81
N ALA A 417 -2.85 -9.05 18.93
CA ALA A 417 -2.94 -10.51 18.95
C ALA A 417 -4.21 -11.01 18.26
N ASP A 418 -5.36 -10.35 18.33
CA ASP A 418 -6.53 -10.74 17.53
C ASP A 418 -6.25 -10.55 16.04
N THR A 419 -5.57 -9.45 15.68
CA THR A 419 -5.11 -9.19 14.31
C THR A 419 -4.03 -10.20 13.86
N THR A 420 -3.14 -10.58 14.77
CA THR A 420 -1.99 -11.47 14.54
C THR A 420 -2.38 -12.94 14.65
N GLN A 421 -3.42 -13.30 15.40
CA GLN A 421 -4.00 -14.63 15.54
C GLN A 421 -4.88 -14.93 14.33
N ALA A 422 -5.50 -13.90 13.74
CA ALA A 422 -6.05 -13.99 12.40
C ALA A 422 -4.92 -14.14 11.34
N ASN A 423 -3.78 -13.45 11.47
CA ASN A 423 -2.60 -13.71 10.63
C ASN A 423 -1.94 -15.08 10.93
N LYS A 424 -2.07 -15.62 12.14
CA LYS A 424 -1.59 -16.95 12.53
C LYS A 424 -2.52 -18.02 11.98
N LEU A 425 -3.84 -17.79 11.93
CA LEU A 425 -4.82 -18.69 11.32
C LEU A 425 -4.79 -18.64 9.79
N ILE A 426 -4.47 -17.47 9.20
CA ILE A 426 -4.12 -17.38 7.78
C ILE A 426 -2.82 -18.11 7.53
N ASN A 427 -1.76 -17.88 8.32
CA ASN A 427 -0.51 -18.64 8.22
C ASN A 427 -0.73 -20.14 8.41
N ILE A 428 -1.60 -20.57 9.33
CA ILE A 428 -1.93 -22.00 9.55
C ILE A 428 -2.71 -22.58 8.37
N LYS A 429 -3.57 -21.81 7.68
CA LYS A 429 -4.27 -22.27 6.46
C LYS A 429 -3.45 -22.12 5.17
N SER A 430 -2.51 -21.18 5.11
CA SER A 430 -1.51 -21.11 4.04
C SER A 430 -0.34 -22.05 4.29
N ASN A 431 -0.17 -22.62 5.49
CA ASN A 431 0.76 -23.71 5.78
C ASN A 431 0.34 -25.02 5.08
N ASP A 432 -0.95 -25.21 4.79
CA ASP A 432 -1.40 -26.35 3.97
C ASP A 432 -1.09 -26.19 2.47
N VAL A 433 -0.76 -24.97 2.00
CA VAL A 433 -0.35 -24.71 0.61
C VAL A 433 1.17 -24.42 0.50
N ASN A 434 1.79 -23.89 1.56
CA ASN A 434 3.23 -23.60 1.65
C ASN A 434 4.06 -24.75 2.26
N SER A 435 3.45 -25.85 2.70
CA SER A 435 4.17 -27.09 3.06
C SER A 435 4.99 -27.68 1.90
N THR A 436 4.87 -27.13 0.70
CA THR A 436 5.72 -27.48 -0.44
C THR A 436 7.05 -26.70 -0.51
N PHE A 437 7.24 -25.60 0.25
CA PHE A 437 8.50 -24.82 0.26
C PHE A 437 8.81 -24.20 1.64
N GLY A 438 9.47 -24.95 2.52
CA GLY A 438 9.92 -24.52 3.86
C GLY A 438 11.06 -23.47 3.88
N LEU A 439 10.92 -22.37 3.13
CA LEU A 439 11.94 -21.32 2.97
C LEU A 439 11.66 -20.05 3.81
N SER A 440 10.44 -19.81 4.30
CA SER A 440 10.10 -18.59 5.05
C SER A 440 10.65 -18.57 6.47
N ASP A 441 10.53 -19.68 7.20
CA ASP A 441 10.92 -19.76 8.61
C ASP A 441 12.45 -19.70 8.77
N LYS A 442 13.16 -20.40 7.90
CA LYS A 442 14.62 -20.39 7.84
C LYS A 442 15.19 -19.00 7.59
N ARG A 443 14.51 -18.17 6.80
CA ARG A 443 14.99 -16.81 6.51
C ARG A 443 14.86 -15.87 7.72
N ILE A 444 13.79 -16.00 8.50
CA ILE A 444 13.58 -15.21 9.72
C ILE A 444 14.64 -15.59 10.76
N GLU A 445 14.83 -16.90 10.96
CA GLU A 445 15.82 -17.43 11.90
C GLU A 445 17.26 -17.07 11.48
N ALA A 446 17.59 -17.16 10.18
CA ALA A 446 18.88 -16.70 9.67
C ALA A 446 19.11 -15.19 9.90
N ASN A 447 18.06 -14.37 9.77
CA ASN A 447 18.14 -12.94 10.08
C ASN A 447 18.42 -12.67 11.56
N TYR A 448 17.81 -13.44 12.46
CA TYR A 448 18.08 -13.34 13.90
C TYR A 448 19.56 -13.59 14.19
N PHE A 449 20.10 -14.72 13.72
CA PHE A 449 21.51 -15.08 13.93
C PHE A 449 22.49 -14.11 13.26
N LYS A 450 22.15 -13.58 12.08
CA LYS A 450 22.94 -12.53 11.42
C LYS A 450 23.06 -11.28 12.30
N ASN A 451 21.95 -10.83 12.88
CA ASN A 451 21.93 -9.65 13.75
C ASN A 451 22.70 -9.89 15.06
N GLU A 452 22.61 -11.08 15.64
CA GLU A 452 23.48 -11.48 16.76
C GLU A 452 24.96 -11.43 16.37
N GLY A 453 25.32 -11.92 15.19
CA GLY A 453 26.69 -11.86 14.67
C GLY A 453 27.25 -10.45 14.63
N TYR A 454 26.45 -9.48 14.16
CA TYR A 454 26.83 -8.07 14.18
C TYR A 454 26.98 -7.52 15.60
N ASN A 455 26.07 -7.84 16.51
CA ASN A 455 26.15 -7.40 17.90
C ASN A 455 27.40 -7.95 18.61
N PHE A 456 27.79 -9.19 18.33
CA PHE A 456 29.04 -9.76 18.85
C PHE A 456 30.28 -9.07 18.28
N LEU A 457 30.27 -8.63 17.02
CA LEU A 457 31.35 -7.80 16.48
C LEU A 457 31.44 -6.44 17.19
N ILE A 458 30.31 -5.78 17.44
CA ILE A 458 30.26 -4.52 18.21
C ILE A 458 30.84 -4.75 19.62
N ALA A 459 30.53 -5.88 20.26
CA ALA A 459 31.04 -6.26 21.56
C ALA A 459 32.50 -6.80 21.55
N LYS A 460 33.17 -6.79 20.39
CA LYS A 460 34.54 -7.30 20.20
C LYS A 460 34.70 -8.79 20.54
N ASP A 461 33.67 -9.61 20.34
CA ASP A 461 33.68 -11.07 20.54
C ASP A 461 33.67 -11.80 19.18
N ILE A 462 34.85 -11.96 18.57
CA ILE A 462 34.98 -12.54 17.21
C ILE A 462 34.50 -14.00 17.16
N ASN A 463 34.63 -14.74 18.26
CA ASN A 463 34.30 -16.16 18.30
C ASN A 463 32.79 -16.36 18.25
N LYS A 464 32.04 -15.62 19.07
CA LYS A 464 30.58 -15.65 19.04
C LYS A 464 30.01 -15.04 17.77
N ALA A 465 30.66 -14.01 17.21
CA ALA A 465 30.28 -13.47 15.92
C ALA A 465 30.35 -14.54 14.82
N ILE A 466 31.47 -15.27 14.74
CA ILE A 466 31.65 -16.37 13.77
C ILE A 466 30.60 -17.47 13.99
N ASP A 467 30.33 -17.87 15.23
CA ASP A 467 29.32 -18.89 15.53
C ASP A 467 27.91 -18.45 15.10
N ALA A 468 27.51 -17.21 15.40
CA ALA A 468 26.22 -16.67 15.00
C ALA A 468 26.09 -16.54 13.48
N PHE A 469 27.12 -16.04 12.79
CA PHE A 469 27.10 -16.03 11.32
C PHE A 469 27.08 -17.44 10.73
N GLN A 470 27.78 -18.41 11.33
CA GLN A 470 27.74 -19.79 10.86
C GLN A 470 26.34 -20.37 10.98
N LYS A 471 25.64 -20.15 12.10
CA LYS A 471 24.24 -20.53 12.28
C LYS A 471 23.33 -19.86 11.26
N ALA A 472 23.52 -18.58 10.97
CA ALA A 472 22.75 -17.88 9.95
C ALA A 472 22.92 -18.52 8.56
N GLU A 473 24.15 -18.88 8.20
CA GLU A 473 24.46 -19.55 6.92
C GLU A 473 23.88 -20.96 6.88
N ASP A 474 24.03 -21.75 7.94
CA ASP A 474 23.54 -23.12 8.02
C ASP A 474 22.00 -23.18 7.99
N THR A 475 21.33 -22.18 8.56
CA THR A 475 19.87 -22.07 8.51
C THR A 475 19.39 -21.72 7.10
N ASN A 476 20.07 -20.81 6.41
CA ASN A 476 19.70 -20.37 5.06
C ASN A 476 20.95 -20.06 4.22
N ASN A 477 21.43 -21.03 3.45
CA ASN A 477 22.65 -20.87 2.65
C ASN A 477 22.56 -19.66 1.70
N GLY A 478 23.59 -18.81 1.71
CA GLY A 478 23.63 -17.58 0.91
C GLY A 478 22.71 -16.48 1.44
N HIS A 479 22.42 -16.47 2.74
CA HIS A 479 21.64 -15.40 3.37
C HIS A 479 22.47 -14.12 3.45
N ASP A 480 22.15 -13.16 2.60
CA ASP A 480 22.83 -11.87 2.49
C ASP A 480 24.36 -12.04 2.29
N ASN A 481 25.19 -11.38 3.10
CA ASN A 481 26.65 -11.44 3.02
C ASN A 481 27.27 -12.35 4.10
N VAL A 482 26.47 -13.22 4.72
CA VAL A 482 26.89 -13.99 5.90
C VAL A 482 28.08 -14.91 5.57
N TYR A 483 28.04 -15.57 4.40
CA TYR A 483 29.12 -16.42 3.93
C TYR A 483 30.44 -15.64 3.73
N GLU A 484 30.38 -14.48 3.08
CA GLU A 484 31.55 -13.62 2.84
C GLU A 484 32.13 -13.07 4.14
N ILE A 485 31.26 -12.71 5.09
CA ILE A 485 31.64 -12.31 6.44
C ILE A 485 32.40 -13.46 7.13
N LEU A 486 31.90 -14.70 7.06
CA LEU A 486 32.58 -15.87 7.63
C LEU A 486 33.96 -16.10 6.99
N LEU A 487 34.06 -15.99 5.67
CA LEU A 487 35.33 -16.11 4.95
C LEU A 487 36.35 -15.05 5.36
N TYR A 488 35.89 -13.84 5.71
CA TYR A 488 36.74 -12.77 6.20
C TYR A 488 37.16 -12.97 7.66
N LEU A 489 36.23 -13.34 8.55
CA LEU A 489 36.47 -13.44 9.99
C LEU A 489 37.29 -14.67 10.39
N LYS A 490 37.08 -15.84 9.76
CA LYS A 490 37.76 -17.10 10.15
C LYS A 490 39.30 -17.03 10.04
N PRO A 491 39.90 -16.46 8.98
CA PRO A 491 41.35 -16.28 8.91
C PRO A 491 41.89 -15.33 9.98
N ILE A 492 41.13 -14.30 10.34
CA ILE A 492 41.50 -13.32 11.37
C ILE A 492 41.53 -13.99 12.75
N GLN A 493 40.50 -14.77 13.09
CA GLN A 493 40.43 -15.56 14.32
C GLN A 493 41.63 -16.50 14.47
N LYS A 494 42.02 -17.20 13.40
CA LYS A 494 43.11 -18.19 13.42
C LYS A 494 44.50 -17.59 13.64
N LYS A 495 44.72 -16.31 13.34
CA LYS A 495 46.04 -15.67 13.49
C LYS A 495 46.47 -15.47 14.95
N GLY A 496 45.55 -15.59 15.92
CA GLY A 496 45.89 -15.71 17.35
C GLY A 496 46.59 -14.50 17.99
N GLY A 497 46.43 -13.29 17.44
CA GLY A 497 47.01 -12.05 17.98
C GLY A 497 45.97 -11.00 18.34
N THR A 498 46.42 -9.83 18.81
CA THR A 498 45.55 -8.67 19.03
C THR A 498 44.85 -8.30 17.73
N LEU A 499 43.52 -8.30 17.75
CA LEU A 499 42.72 -8.00 16.57
C LEU A 499 42.69 -6.50 16.30
N ASP A 500 42.95 -6.12 15.06
CA ASP A 500 42.74 -4.74 14.58
C ASP A 500 41.24 -4.51 14.34
N TRP A 501 40.53 -4.17 15.42
CA TRP A 501 39.09 -3.94 15.39
C TRP A 501 38.68 -2.79 14.47
N LYS A 502 39.53 -1.77 14.32
CA LYS A 502 39.26 -0.63 13.43
C LYS A 502 39.24 -1.08 11.98
N ALA A 503 40.20 -1.90 11.56
CA ALA A 503 40.21 -2.51 10.24
C ALA A 503 39.00 -3.45 10.03
N ILE A 504 38.60 -4.22 11.05
CA ILE A 504 37.42 -5.08 11.00
C ILE A 504 36.14 -4.25 10.80
N TYR A 505 35.92 -3.20 11.59
CA TYR A 505 34.72 -2.35 11.46
C TYR A 505 34.66 -1.65 10.11
N ASN A 506 35.77 -1.06 9.67
CA ASN A 506 35.86 -0.46 8.34
C ASN A 506 35.55 -1.47 7.23
N LYS A 507 36.08 -2.69 7.33
CA LYS A 507 35.78 -3.74 6.35
C LYS A 507 34.31 -4.15 6.38
N MET A 508 33.73 -4.27 7.57
CA MET A 508 32.31 -4.59 7.74
C MET A 508 31.41 -3.52 7.15
N HIS A 509 31.68 -2.25 7.43
CA HIS A 509 30.89 -1.13 6.92
C HIS A 509 31.01 -0.96 5.40
N VAL A 510 32.24 -1.01 4.87
CA VAL A 510 32.51 -0.75 3.44
C VAL A 510 32.18 -1.94 2.56
N SER A 511 32.62 -3.15 2.94
CA SER A 511 32.49 -4.35 2.10
C SER A 511 31.25 -5.18 2.42
N PHE A 512 30.74 -5.13 3.65
CA PHE A 512 29.61 -5.95 4.10
C PHE A 512 28.40 -5.13 4.59
N GLY A 513 28.42 -3.81 4.38
CA GLY A 513 27.37 -2.88 4.82
C GLY A 513 26.07 -2.94 4.01
N TRP A 514 26.03 -3.75 2.95
CA TRP A 514 24.81 -4.02 2.18
C TRP A 514 23.91 -5.00 2.97
N ARG A 515 22.63 -4.64 3.17
CA ARG A 515 21.65 -5.34 4.03
C ARG A 515 22.03 -5.49 5.52
N MET A 516 23.00 -4.71 5.97
CA MET A 516 23.27 -4.48 7.40
C MET A 516 22.20 -3.52 7.96
N PRO A 517 21.61 -3.80 9.14
CA PRO A 517 20.68 -2.87 9.78
C PRO A 517 21.32 -1.49 9.97
N ARG A 518 20.53 -0.43 9.81
CA ARG A 518 21.05 0.95 9.82
C ARG A 518 21.74 1.29 11.14
N GLU A 519 21.15 0.86 12.25
CA GLU A 519 21.68 1.08 13.60
C GLU A 519 23.06 0.41 13.77
N ILE A 520 23.23 -0.79 13.22
CA ILE A 520 24.51 -1.51 13.23
C ILE A 520 25.53 -0.79 12.35
N LYS A 521 25.10 -0.36 11.15
CA LYS A 521 25.97 0.32 10.19
C LYS A 521 26.49 1.65 10.72
N ASP A 522 25.62 2.45 11.32
CA ASP A 522 25.99 3.71 11.95
C ASP A 522 26.95 3.48 13.13
N LYS A 523 26.73 2.42 13.91
CA LYS A 523 27.60 2.04 15.03
C LYS A 523 28.99 1.56 14.57
N PHE A 524 29.08 0.81 13.47
CA PHE A 524 30.39 0.48 12.88
C PHE A 524 31.12 1.72 12.38
N LYS A 525 30.41 2.65 11.73
CA LYS A 525 30.98 3.93 11.28
C LYS A 525 31.48 4.79 12.45
N GLU A 526 30.78 4.80 13.58
CA GLU A 526 31.22 5.48 14.81
C GLU A 526 32.50 4.83 15.36
N LEU A 527 32.51 3.50 15.46
CA LEU A 527 33.64 2.72 16.00
C LEU A 527 34.89 2.73 15.10
N GLU A 528 34.75 3.08 13.82
CA GLU A 528 35.88 3.38 12.93
C GLU A 528 36.63 4.66 13.34
N GLY A 529 35.93 5.63 13.92
CA GLY A 529 36.43 6.99 14.17
C GLY A 529 37.06 7.24 15.54
N VAL A 530 36.90 6.33 16.50
CA VAL A 530 37.42 6.50 17.87
C VAL A 530 38.88 5.99 17.93
N ASN A 531 39.81 6.88 18.27
CA ASN A 531 41.24 6.57 18.51
C ASN A 531 41.49 6.20 19.97
#